data_AF-A0A2V7N4Q2-F1
#
_entry.id   AF-A0A2V7N4Q2-F1
#
_cell.length_a   1.000
_cell.length_b   1.000
_cell.length_c   1.000
_cell.angle_alpha   90.00
_cell.angle_beta   90.00
_cell.angle_gamma   90.00
#
_symmetry.space_group_name_H-M   'P 1'
#
loop_
_entity.id
_entity.type
_entity.pdbx_description
1 polymer ?
#
loop_
_entity_poly.entity_id
_entity_poly.type
_entity_poly.pdbx_seq_one_letter_code
_entity_poly.pdbx_strand_id
1 'polypeptide(L)'
;MTPSPGSQARGWLWAVQGLVTLVVVVLVARSIGRNWAEFRALHADVTIKPLWIAGSALAVCASYVMHIESWRQILHGWGQRIGFGAAARTWSLANLGRYVPGKVWSVAGLVVLAQRAGVQTAPAAASAFVAQALAVGTGAAVVAAVTPHATSPLRLAAAGLAALATVGVLTWAPTARWLGRLAGTAAPLEPLRPTAVVTSATLTTLGWVTYGAAFWLLAHGLIADRALPFAVATGVFALGYILGWLALFAPGGVGVRELVFVGLLTPSLGSGGALVVSLASRVLLTAMEATAALVTLPLRHRPQESTSERS
;
A
#
# COMPACT_ATOMS: atom_id res chain seq x y z
N MET A 1 -36.18 26.67 -10.96
CA MET A 1 -35.00 25.95 -11.48
C MET A 1 -34.16 25.50 -10.30
N THR A 2 -34.35 24.26 -9.85
CA THR A 2 -33.57 23.68 -8.74
C THR A 2 -32.24 23.16 -9.30
N PRO A 3 -31.08 23.54 -8.72
CA PRO A 3 -29.78 23.09 -9.21
C PRO A 3 -29.67 21.57 -9.06
N SER A 4 -29.24 20.90 -10.14
CA SER A 4 -29.07 19.44 -10.16
C SER A 4 -28.14 18.97 -9.02
N PRO A 5 -28.45 17.87 -8.30
CA PRO A 5 -27.66 17.39 -7.16
C PRO A 5 -26.18 17.04 -7.47
N GLY A 6 -25.79 16.99 -8.74
CA GLY A 6 -24.47 16.56 -9.19
C GLY A 6 -23.35 17.63 -9.11
N SER A 7 -23.68 18.92 -9.01
CA SER A 7 -22.67 19.99 -8.99
C SER A 7 -22.05 20.22 -7.61
N GLN A 8 -22.86 20.15 -6.54
CA GLN A 8 -22.39 20.31 -5.16
C GLN A 8 -21.50 19.14 -4.70
N ALA A 9 -21.83 17.90 -5.10
CA ALA A 9 -21.00 16.73 -4.79
C ALA A 9 -19.61 16.80 -5.44
N ARG A 10 -19.50 17.38 -6.64
CA ARG A 10 -18.20 17.66 -7.28
C ARG A 10 -17.42 18.74 -6.51
N GLY A 11 -18.07 19.84 -6.12
CA GLY A 11 -17.43 20.92 -5.36
C GLY A 11 -16.89 20.45 -3.99
N TRP A 12 -17.65 19.61 -3.28
CA TRP A 12 -17.22 19.00 -2.03
C TRP A 12 -16.00 18.08 -2.21
N LEU A 13 -15.97 17.28 -3.28
CA LEU A 13 -14.81 16.44 -3.59
C LEU A 13 -13.55 17.27 -3.87
N TRP A 14 -13.67 18.39 -4.60
CA TRP A 14 -12.54 19.32 -4.83
C TRP A 14 -12.10 20.01 -3.54
N ALA A 15 -13.02 20.37 -2.65
CA ALA A 15 -12.71 20.97 -1.35
C ALA A 15 -12.01 19.98 -0.42
N VAL A 16 -12.50 18.73 -0.34
CA VAL A 16 -11.86 17.64 0.41
C VAL A 16 -10.49 17.34 -0.16
N GLN A 17 -10.35 17.32 -1.49
CA GLN A 17 -9.07 17.09 -2.14
C GLN A 17 -8.08 18.22 -1.88
N GLY A 18 -8.50 19.47 -1.98
CA GLY A 18 -7.69 20.64 -1.62
C GLY A 18 -7.28 20.62 -0.14
N LEU A 19 -8.18 20.22 0.75
CA LEU A 19 -7.91 20.07 2.18
C LEU A 19 -6.89 18.95 2.45
N VAL A 20 -7.04 17.80 1.83
CA VAL A 20 -6.09 16.68 1.98
C VAL A 20 -4.71 17.09 1.44
N THR A 21 -4.64 17.72 0.27
CA THR A 21 -3.38 18.26 -0.27
C THR A 21 -2.76 19.29 0.67
N LEU A 22 -3.56 20.21 1.20
CA LEU A 22 -3.09 21.23 2.15
C LEU A 22 -2.58 20.63 3.45
N VAL A 23 -3.30 19.65 4.02
CA VAL A 23 -2.87 18.95 5.25
C VAL A 23 -1.55 18.21 5.02
N VAL A 24 -1.40 17.51 3.89
CA VAL A 24 -0.14 16.85 3.54
C VAL A 24 0.99 17.87 3.41
N VAL A 25 0.77 18.97 2.69
CA VAL A 25 1.77 20.04 2.52
C VAL A 25 2.16 20.67 3.86
N VAL A 26 1.20 20.93 4.74
CA VAL A 26 1.44 21.50 6.07
C VAL A 26 2.19 20.53 6.98
N LEU A 27 1.86 19.24 6.96
CA LEU A 27 2.58 18.23 7.74
C LEU A 27 4.01 18.05 7.25
N VAL A 28 4.23 18.07 5.93
CA VAL A 28 5.57 18.03 5.32
C VAL A 28 6.36 19.29 5.67
N ALA A 29 5.78 20.48 5.48
CA ALA A 29 6.41 21.76 5.79
C ALA A 29 6.75 21.90 7.29
N ARG A 30 5.88 21.43 8.17
CA ARG A 30 6.11 21.42 9.63
C ARG A 30 7.18 20.42 10.03
N SER A 31 7.24 19.25 9.39
CA SER A 31 8.29 18.25 9.61
C SER A 31 9.67 18.78 9.16
N ILE A 32 9.71 19.41 7.97
CA ILE A 32 10.91 20.07 7.46
C ILE A 32 11.33 21.20 8.39
N GLY A 33 10.42 22.10 8.78
CA GLY A 33 10.72 23.25 9.63
C GLY A 33 11.21 22.85 11.03
N ARG A 34 10.62 21.81 11.63
CA ARG A 34 11.01 21.35 12.97
C ARG A 34 12.38 20.65 12.97
N ASN A 35 12.72 19.97 11.89
CA ASN A 35 13.99 19.26 11.75
C ASN A 35 15.03 20.05 10.93
N TRP A 36 14.73 21.29 10.53
CA TRP A 36 15.59 22.14 9.67
C TRP A 36 16.92 22.49 10.32
N ALA A 37 16.94 22.65 11.64
CA ALA A 37 18.15 22.87 12.41
C ALA A 37 19.05 21.62 12.44
N GLU A 38 18.47 20.42 12.59
CA GLU A 38 19.19 19.14 12.47
C GLU A 38 19.67 18.92 11.03
N PHE A 39 18.86 19.27 10.02
CA PHE A 39 19.20 19.15 8.61
C PHE A 39 20.42 20.00 8.20
N ARG A 40 20.56 21.20 8.78
CA ARG A 40 21.74 22.05 8.57
C ARG A 40 22.95 21.62 9.39
N ALA A 41 22.75 20.95 10.53
CA ALA A 41 23.84 20.42 11.34
C ALA A 41 24.39 19.09 10.80
N LEU A 42 23.55 18.31 10.12
CA LEU A 42 23.88 17.05 9.48
C LEU A 42 24.54 17.33 8.12
N HIS A 43 25.85 17.10 8.01
CA HIS A 43 26.59 17.12 6.74
C HIS A 43 26.16 15.94 5.86
N ALA A 44 24.94 15.96 5.32
CA ALA A 44 24.50 15.03 4.31
C ALA A 44 24.87 15.62 2.94
N ASP A 45 25.76 14.94 2.21
CA ASP A 45 26.10 15.28 0.82
C ASP A 45 24.92 14.92 -0.10
N VAL A 46 23.91 15.78 -0.09
CA VAL A 46 22.70 15.61 -0.89
C VAL A 46 23.03 15.90 -2.35
N THR A 47 22.85 14.92 -3.21
CA THR A 47 22.99 15.05 -4.67
C THR A 47 21.68 14.74 -5.32
N ILE A 48 21.23 15.54 -6.29
CA ILE A 48 19.98 15.27 -7.00
C ILE A 48 20.32 14.67 -8.35
N LYS A 49 19.98 13.38 -8.55
CA LYS A 49 20.12 12.70 -9.85
C LYS A 49 18.72 12.41 -10.42
N PRO A 50 18.18 13.27 -11.31
CA PRO A 50 16.79 13.20 -11.75
C PRO A 50 16.39 11.85 -12.36
N LEU A 51 17.29 11.23 -13.12
CA LEU A 51 17.03 9.93 -13.77
C LEU A 51 16.77 8.80 -12.75
N TRP A 52 17.48 8.82 -11.62
CA TRP A 52 17.30 7.84 -10.55
C TRP A 52 15.98 8.05 -9.81
N ILE A 53 15.63 9.31 -9.56
CA ILE A 53 14.34 9.68 -8.93
C ILE A 53 13.17 9.32 -9.86
N ALA A 54 13.30 9.57 -11.17
CA ALA A 54 12.31 9.14 -12.15
C ALA A 54 12.17 7.61 -12.20
N GLY A 55 13.29 6.88 -12.20
CA GLY A 55 13.28 5.42 -12.08
C GLY A 55 12.59 4.92 -10.82
N SER A 56 12.80 5.60 -9.68
CA SER A 56 12.10 5.31 -8.42
C SER A 56 10.59 5.50 -8.56
N ALA A 57 10.14 6.60 -9.16
CA ALA A 57 8.71 6.86 -9.39
C ALA A 57 8.08 5.78 -10.30
N LEU A 58 8.78 5.37 -11.37
CA LEU A 58 8.33 4.29 -12.25
C LEU A 58 8.24 2.94 -11.52
N ALA A 59 9.20 2.63 -10.65
CA ALA A 59 9.14 1.44 -9.81
C ALA A 59 7.96 1.48 -8.84
N VAL A 60 7.64 2.64 -8.23
CA VAL A 60 6.42 2.80 -7.41
C VAL A 60 5.15 2.53 -8.23
N CYS A 61 5.06 3.06 -9.45
CA CYS A 61 3.94 2.77 -10.37
C CYS A 61 3.80 1.27 -10.62
N ALA A 62 4.90 0.59 -10.95
CA ALA A 62 4.90 -0.85 -11.19
C ALA A 62 4.43 -1.63 -9.95
N SER A 63 4.90 -1.26 -8.76
CA SER A 63 4.42 -1.82 -7.50
C SER A 63 2.93 -1.63 -7.32
N TYR A 64 2.36 -0.45 -7.61
CA TYR A 64 0.91 -0.24 -7.50
C TYR A 64 0.13 -1.14 -8.45
N VAL A 65 0.56 -1.27 -9.71
CA VAL A 65 -0.06 -2.17 -10.68
C VAL A 65 -0.08 -3.60 -10.15
N MET A 66 1.05 -4.08 -9.59
CA MET A 66 1.15 -5.42 -9.01
C MET A 66 0.22 -5.62 -7.80
N HIS A 67 0.10 -4.64 -6.91
CA HIS A 67 -0.79 -4.74 -5.74
C HIS A 67 -2.26 -4.67 -6.12
N ILE A 68 -2.63 -3.82 -7.09
CA ILE A 68 -3.98 -3.74 -7.64
C ILE A 68 -4.35 -5.07 -8.31
N GLU A 69 -3.45 -5.62 -9.12
CA GLU A 69 -3.67 -6.91 -9.78
C GLU A 69 -3.75 -8.06 -8.77
N SER A 70 -2.90 -8.07 -7.75
CA SER A 70 -2.97 -9.02 -6.63
C SER A 70 -4.36 -9.02 -6.01
N TRP A 71 -4.87 -7.84 -5.63
CA TRP A 71 -6.22 -7.73 -5.08
C TRP A 71 -7.32 -8.15 -6.07
N ARG A 72 -7.15 -7.85 -7.36
CA ARG A 72 -8.07 -8.28 -8.42
C ARG A 72 -8.12 -9.81 -8.54
N GLN A 73 -6.99 -10.50 -8.40
CA GLN A 73 -6.91 -11.96 -8.43
C GLN A 73 -7.57 -12.60 -7.21
N ILE A 74 -7.48 -11.98 -6.03
CA ILE A 74 -8.25 -12.41 -4.84
C ILE A 74 -9.75 -12.41 -5.16
N LEU A 75 -10.27 -11.33 -5.75
CA LEU A 75 -11.68 -11.24 -6.13
C LEU A 75 -12.08 -12.27 -7.18
N HIS A 76 -11.25 -12.48 -8.21
CA HIS A 76 -11.47 -13.54 -9.20
C HIS A 76 -11.49 -14.93 -8.59
N GLY A 77 -10.74 -15.15 -7.50
CA GLY A 77 -10.75 -16.40 -6.73
C GLY A 77 -12.12 -16.75 -6.17
N TRP A 78 -12.97 -15.76 -5.88
CA TRP A 78 -14.38 -15.92 -5.48
C TRP A 78 -15.37 -15.67 -6.63
N GLY A 79 -14.92 -15.78 -7.88
CA GLY A 79 -15.74 -15.58 -9.06
C GLY A 79 -16.18 -14.13 -9.30
N GLN A 80 -15.68 -13.16 -8.53
CA GLN A 80 -16.03 -11.75 -8.67
C GLN A 80 -15.16 -11.11 -9.76
N ARG A 81 -15.75 -10.80 -10.92
CA ARG A 81 -15.03 -10.23 -12.06
C ARG A 81 -15.08 -8.71 -12.03
N ILE A 82 -13.92 -8.07 -11.95
CA ILE A 82 -13.78 -6.62 -12.01
C ILE A 82 -12.69 -6.26 -13.04
N GLY A 83 -12.96 -5.25 -13.86
CA GLY A 83 -11.97 -4.73 -14.81
C GLY A 83 -10.81 -4.02 -14.08
N PHE A 84 -9.61 -4.05 -14.64
CA PHE A 84 -8.43 -3.44 -14.01
C PHE A 84 -8.63 -1.95 -13.69
N GLY A 85 -9.25 -1.18 -14.58
CA GLY A 85 -9.50 0.25 -14.33
C GLY A 85 -10.41 0.52 -13.13
N ALA A 86 -11.48 -0.28 -12.98
CA ALA A 86 -12.37 -0.21 -11.82
C ALA A 86 -11.66 -0.67 -10.54
N ALA A 87 -10.82 -1.70 -10.62
CA ALA A 87 -10.00 -2.15 -9.51
C ALA A 87 -8.98 -1.09 -9.07
N ALA A 88 -8.28 -0.48 -10.03
CA ALA A 88 -7.28 0.56 -9.81
C ALA A 88 -7.90 1.80 -9.15
N ARG A 89 -9.07 2.25 -9.63
CA ARG A 89 -9.85 3.33 -9.00
C ARG A 89 -10.22 2.98 -7.57
N THR A 90 -10.79 1.81 -7.36
CA THR A 90 -11.27 1.35 -6.06
C THR A 90 -10.12 1.29 -5.05
N TRP A 91 -9.01 0.66 -5.42
CA TRP A 91 -7.81 0.57 -4.61
C TRP A 91 -7.18 1.94 -4.32
N SER A 92 -7.03 2.80 -5.33
CA SER A 92 -6.39 4.12 -5.17
C SER A 92 -7.19 5.03 -4.24
N LEU A 93 -8.52 5.08 -4.40
CA LEU A 93 -9.39 5.87 -3.52
C LEU A 93 -9.45 5.30 -2.10
N ALA A 94 -9.52 3.98 -1.94
CA ALA A 94 -9.49 3.34 -0.64
C ALA A 94 -8.16 3.58 0.11
N ASN A 95 -7.04 3.63 -0.62
CA ASN A 95 -5.73 3.91 -0.04
C ASN A 95 -5.65 5.28 0.61
N LEU A 96 -6.34 6.30 0.08
CA LEU A 96 -6.38 7.63 0.72
C LEU A 96 -7.01 7.60 2.11
N GLY A 97 -7.88 6.61 2.39
CA GLY A 97 -8.49 6.41 3.70
C GLY A 97 -7.46 6.13 4.82
N ARG A 98 -6.22 5.71 4.49
CA ARG A 98 -5.16 5.44 5.48
C ARG A 98 -4.70 6.69 6.23
N TYR A 99 -4.96 7.88 5.67
CA TYR A 99 -4.61 9.17 6.26
C TYR A 99 -5.67 9.69 7.23
N VAL A 100 -6.84 9.06 7.28
CA VAL A 100 -7.91 9.41 8.22
C VAL A 100 -7.69 8.66 9.56
N PRO A 101 -7.86 9.33 10.72
CA PRO A 101 -7.76 8.66 12.02
C PRO A 101 -8.70 7.45 12.15
N GLY A 102 -8.17 6.33 12.63
CA GLY A 102 -8.90 5.07 12.80
C GLY A 102 -8.96 4.22 11.53
N LYS A 103 -7.87 3.51 11.19
CA LYS A 103 -7.58 2.70 9.96
C LYS A 103 -8.72 1.86 9.35
N VAL A 104 -9.82 1.70 10.07
CA VAL A 104 -11.13 1.23 9.59
C VAL A 104 -11.55 1.93 8.29
N TRP A 105 -11.27 3.22 8.10
CA TRP A 105 -11.70 3.95 6.90
C TRP A 105 -11.12 3.44 5.59
N SER A 106 -9.84 3.03 5.55
CA SER A 106 -9.26 2.46 4.33
C SER A 106 -9.88 1.10 3.99
N VAL A 107 -10.17 0.29 5.02
CA VAL A 107 -10.78 -1.03 4.84
C VAL A 107 -12.23 -0.88 4.43
N ALA A 108 -13.02 -0.11 5.18
CA ALA A 108 -14.42 0.18 4.87
C ALA A 108 -14.57 0.86 3.51
N GLY A 109 -13.67 1.80 3.17
CA GLY A 109 -13.62 2.43 1.86
C GLY A 109 -13.41 1.43 0.73
N LEU A 110 -12.49 0.47 0.90
CA LEU A 110 -12.26 -0.61 -0.05
C LEU A 110 -13.52 -1.46 -0.24
N VAL A 111 -14.18 -1.85 0.86
CA VAL A 111 -15.41 -2.66 0.82
C VAL A 111 -16.54 -1.94 0.09
N VAL A 112 -16.84 -0.70 0.49
CA VAL A 112 -17.93 0.10 -0.08
C VAL A 112 -17.68 0.39 -1.56
N LEU A 113 -16.45 0.76 -1.92
CA LEU A 113 -16.11 1.05 -3.32
C LEU A 113 -16.10 -0.22 -4.18
N ALA A 114 -15.68 -1.37 -3.65
CA ALA A 114 -15.77 -2.65 -4.34
C ALA A 114 -17.24 -3.05 -4.58
N GLN A 115 -18.11 -2.86 -3.59
CA GLN A 115 -19.56 -3.10 -3.75
C GLN A 115 -20.17 -2.19 -4.82
N ARG A 116 -19.79 -0.91 -4.84
CA ARG A 116 -20.19 0.02 -5.91
C ARG A 116 -19.64 -0.37 -7.28
N ALA A 117 -18.55 -1.13 -7.32
CA ALA A 117 -18.02 -1.72 -8.53
C ALA A 117 -18.68 -3.07 -8.90
N GLY A 118 -19.75 -3.48 -8.21
CA GLY A 118 -20.52 -4.69 -8.51
C GLY A 118 -20.03 -5.95 -7.79
N VAL A 119 -19.07 -5.83 -6.87
CA VAL A 119 -18.59 -6.96 -6.07
C VAL A 119 -19.59 -7.27 -4.95
N GLN A 120 -19.91 -8.54 -4.74
CA GLN A 120 -20.79 -8.94 -3.64
C GLN A 120 -20.21 -8.56 -2.26
N THR A 121 -21.09 -8.36 -1.27
CA THR A 121 -20.73 -7.87 0.08
C THR A 121 -19.67 -8.74 0.77
N ALA A 122 -19.86 -10.07 0.80
CA ALA A 122 -18.94 -10.97 1.51
C ALA A 122 -17.54 -11.02 0.85
N PRO A 123 -17.39 -11.22 -0.48
CA PRO A 123 -16.09 -11.15 -1.13
C PRO A 123 -15.42 -9.78 -1.01
N ALA A 124 -16.18 -8.67 -1.07
CA ALA A 124 -15.63 -7.33 -0.89
C ALA A 124 -14.98 -7.18 0.49
N ALA A 125 -15.70 -7.54 1.56
CA ALA A 125 -15.19 -7.52 2.93
C ALA A 125 -14.00 -8.47 3.12
N ALA A 126 -14.17 -9.73 2.73
CA ALA A 126 -13.12 -10.75 2.88
C ALA A 126 -11.84 -10.34 2.13
N SER A 127 -11.95 -9.82 0.90
CA SER A 127 -10.79 -9.46 0.07
C SER A 127 -9.88 -8.42 0.72
N ALA A 128 -10.45 -7.49 1.50
CA ALA A 128 -9.68 -6.49 2.22
C ALA A 128 -8.81 -7.14 3.30
N PHE A 129 -9.36 -8.09 4.05
CA PHE A 129 -8.60 -8.84 5.06
C PHE A 129 -7.55 -9.75 4.42
N VAL A 130 -7.91 -10.47 3.34
CA VAL A 130 -6.96 -11.33 2.61
C VAL A 130 -5.80 -10.52 2.05
N ALA A 131 -6.06 -9.35 1.46
CA ALA A 131 -5.02 -8.48 0.93
C ALA A 131 -4.05 -8.00 2.03
N GLN A 132 -4.54 -7.63 3.21
CA GLN A 132 -3.68 -7.23 4.32
C GLN A 132 -2.88 -8.41 4.89
N ALA A 133 -3.51 -9.57 5.03
CA ALA A 133 -2.83 -10.78 5.49
C ALA A 133 -1.70 -11.17 4.52
N LEU A 134 -1.97 -11.19 3.21
CA LEU A 134 -0.95 -11.43 2.19
C LEU A 134 0.16 -10.38 2.23
N ALA A 135 -0.18 -9.09 2.37
CA ALA A 135 0.83 -8.03 2.46
C ALA A 135 1.78 -8.24 3.65
N VAL A 136 1.24 -8.51 4.85
CA VAL A 136 2.03 -8.77 6.05
C VAL A 136 2.85 -10.05 5.92
N GLY A 137 2.23 -11.15 5.50
CA GLY A 137 2.89 -12.45 5.38
C GLY A 137 4.01 -12.46 4.34
N THR A 138 3.74 -11.96 3.14
CA THR A 138 4.76 -11.88 2.06
C THR A 138 5.84 -10.87 2.38
N GLY A 139 5.51 -9.73 3.01
CA GLY A 139 6.51 -8.74 3.38
C GLY A 139 7.42 -9.24 4.51
N ALA A 140 6.88 -9.98 5.49
CA ALA A 140 7.69 -10.65 6.52
C ALA A 140 8.62 -11.70 5.90
N ALA A 141 8.14 -12.47 4.91
CA ALA A 141 8.97 -13.41 4.17
C ALA A 141 10.10 -12.72 3.39
N VAL A 142 9.81 -11.57 2.74
CA VAL A 142 10.82 -10.76 2.06
C VAL A 142 11.87 -10.24 3.04
N VAL A 143 11.46 -9.69 4.19
CA VAL A 143 12.39 -9.23 5.25
C VAL A 143 13.28 -10.37 5.73
N ALA A 144 12.70 -11.55 5.98
CA ALA A 144 13.46 -12.74 6.36
C ALA A 144 14.49 -13.13 5.28
N ALA A 145 14.07 -13.18 4.01
CA ALA A 145 14.93 -13.56 2.89
C ALA A 145 16.13 -12.61 2.68
N VAL A 146 15.94 -11.31 2.92
CA VAL A 146 17.00 -10.30 2.72
C VAL A 146 17.87 -10.05 3.97
N THR A 147 17.51 -10.62 5.13
CA THR A 147 18.29 -10.51 6.38
C THR A 147 18.69 -11.86 7.01
N PRO A 148 19.27 -12.80 6.23
CA PRO A 148 19.54 -14.15 6.73
C PRO A 148 20.54 -14.19 7.89
N HIS A 149 21.49 -13.25 7.93
CA HIS A 149 22.55 -13.19 8.96
C HIS A 149 22.19 -12.35 10.18
N ALA A 150 21.24 -11.42 10.06
CA ALA A 150 20.82 -10.54 11.17
C ALA A 150 19.72 -11.17 12.04
N THR A 151 19.16 -12.29 11.58
CA THR A 151 18.00 -12.94 12.18
C THR A 151 18.38 -14.36 12.59
N SER A 152 18.04 -14.75 13.83
CA SER A 152 18.25 -16.14 14.27
C SER A 152 17.52 -17.10 13.33
N PRO A 153 18.07 -18.28 12.98
CA PRO A 153 17.40 -19.26 12.13
C PRO A 153 15.97 -19.58 12.58
N LEU A 154 15.71 -19.56 13.89
CA LEU A 154 14.37 -19.70 14.49
C LEU A 154 13.39 -18.58 14.11
N ARG A 155 13.87 -17.33 14.02
CA ARG A 155 13.04 -16.18 13.63
C ARG A 155 12.77 -16.16 12.12
N LEU A 156 13.72 -16.63 11.29
CA LEU A 156 13.50 -16.86 9.85
C LEU A 156 12.50 -17.98 9.62
N ALA A 157 12.64 -19.10 10.34
CA ALA A 157 11.68 -20.19 10.31
C ALA A 157 10.29 -19.75 10.80
N ALA A 158 10.21 -18.95 11.86
CA ALA A 158 8.95 -18.38 12.34
C ALA A 158 8.31 -17.43 11.34
N ALA A 159 9.08 -16.59 10.63
CA ALA A 159 8.56 -15.71 9.57
C ALA A 159 8.07 -16.50 8.35
N GLY A 160 8.82 -17.54 7.93
CA GLY A 160 8.40 -18.46 6.88
C GLY A 160 7.15 -19.25 7.27
N LEU A 161 7.08 -19.75 8.50
CA LEU A 161 5.91 -20.41 9.06
C LEU A 161 4.72 -19.45 9.18
N ALA A 162 4.93 -18.19 9.54
CA ALA A 162 3.87 -17.18 9.59
C ALA A 162 3.33 -16.86 8.17
N ALA A 163 4.20 -16.80 7.16
CA ALA A 163 3.78 -16.63 5.77
C ALA A 163 2.99 -17.86 5.26
N LEU A 164 3.48 -19.07 5.54
CA LEU A 164 2.79 -20.33 5.20
C LEU A 164 1.48 -20.49 5.97
N ALA A 165 1.45 -20.14 7.25
CA ALA A 165 0.25 -20.14 8.08
C ALA A 165 -0.75 -19.11 7.56
N THR A 166 -0.30 -17.95 7.09
CA THR A 166 -1.18 -16.97 6.44
C THR A 166 -1.84 -17.57 5.19
N VAL A 167 -1.07 -18.21 4.32
CA VAL A 167 -1.61 -18.91 3.13
C VAL A 167 -2.60 -20.01 3.54
N GLY A 168 -2.22 -20.88 4.49
CA GLY A 168 -3.05 -21.99 4.96
C GLY A 168 -4.35 -21.53 5.60
N VAL A 169 -4.28 -20.54 6.50
CA VAL A 169 -5.44 -19.93 7.16
C VAL A 169 -6.38 -19.31 6.14
N LEU A 170 -5.86 -18.63 5.11
CA LEU A 170 -6.69 -18.00 4.07
C LEU A 170 -7.40 -19.01 3.15
N THR A 171 -6.82 -20.20 2.96
CA THR A 171 -7.47 -21.32 2.25
C THR A 171 -8.39 -22.16 3.14
N TRP A 172 -8.45 -21.89 4.44
CA TRP A 172 -9.17 -22.73 5.38
C TRP A 172 -10.66 -22.33 5.49
N ALA A 173 -11.56 -23.31 5.37
CA ALA A 173 -13.01 -23.10 5.39
C ALA A 173 -13.56 -22.42 6.66
N PRO A 174 -13.02 -22.63 7.88
CA PRO A 174 -13.39 -21.86 9.07
C PRO A 174 -13.08 -20.37 8.95
N THR A 175 -11.95 -19.99 8.36
CA THR A 175 -11.57 -18.58 8.15
C THR A 175 -12.53 -17.91 7.17
N ALA A 176 -12.85 -18.57 6.06
CA ALA A 176 -13.83 -18.08 5.09
C ALA A 176 -15.21 -17.88 5.73
N ARG A 177 -15.66 -18.84 6.56
CA ARG A 177 -16.91 -18.73 7.34
C ARG A 177 -16.87 -17.59 8.36
N TRP A 178 -15.75 -17.37 9.04
CA TRP A 178 -15.60 -16.27 10.00
C TRP A 178 -15.63 -14.90 9.32
N LEU A 179 -14.93 -14.76 8.19
CA LEU A 179 -14.96 -13.53 7.38
C LEU A 179 -16.37 -13.24 6.83
N GLY A 180 -17.11 -14.26 6.40
CA GLY A 180 -18.50 -14.12 5.99
C GLY A 180 -19.42 -13.62 7.11
N ARG A 181 -19.23 -14.13 8.34
CA ARG A 181 -19.99 -13.64 9.51
C ARG A 181 -19.68 -12.18 9.85
N LEU A 182 -18.40 -11.80 9.82
CA LEU A 182 -18.00 -10.40 10.02
C LEU A 182 -18.56 -9.46 8.94
N ALA A 183 -18.73 -9.97 7.72
CA ALA A 183 -19.36 -9.26 6.63
C ALA A 183 -20.90 -9.22 6.71
N GLY A 184 -21.50 -9.83 7.74
CA GLY A 184 -22.94 -9.83 7.97
C GLY A 184 -23.73 -10.67 6.96
N THR A 185 -23.12 -11.66 6.31
CA THR A 185 -23.80 -12.44 5.27
C THR A 185 -24.39 -13.75 5.77
N ALA A 186 -25.63 -14.04 5.35
CA ALA A 186 -26.34 -15.27 5.68
C ALA A 186 -25.73 -16.52 5.01
N ALA A 187 -25.07 -16.36 3.86
CA ALA A 187 -24.38 -17.44 3.16
C ALA A 187 -22.89 -17.50 3.56
N PRO A 188 -22.33 -18.69 3.85
CA PRO A 188 -20.92 -18.85 4.16
C PRO A 188 -20.06 -18.61 2.91
N LEU A 189 -19.00 -17.82 3.06
CA LEU A 189 -18.02 -17.58 2.01
C LEU A 189 -17.28 -18.89 1.67
N GLU A 190 -17.09 -19.18 0.39
CA GLU A 190 -16.27 -20.32 -0.04
C GLU A 190 -14.77 -20.07 0.22
N PRO A 191 -13.97 -21.12 0.45
CA PRO A 191 -12.52 -21.02 0.50
C PRO A 191 -11.94 -20.39 -0.77
N LEU A 192 -10.89 -19.58 -0.60
CA LEU A 192 -10.25 -18.94 -1.74
C LEU A 192 -9.51 -19.99 -2.60
N ARG A 193 -9.66 -19.90 -3.92
CA ARG A 193 -8.98 -20.81 -4.87
C ARG A 193 -7.46 -20.77 -4.66
N PRO A 194 -6.77 -21.93 -4.56
CA PRO A 194 -5.31 -21.96 -4.34
C PRO A 194 -4.52 -21.18 -5.40
N THR A 195 -4.95 -21.24 -6.66
CA THR A 195 -4.32 -20.48 -7.76
C THR A 195 -4.41 -18.98 -7.56
N ALA A 196 -5.55 -18.48 -7.05
CA ALA A 196 -5.71 -17.07 -6.71
C ALA A 196 -4.79 -16.67 -5.54
N VAL A 197 -4.66 -17.51 -4.52
CA VAL A 197 -3.76 -17.27 -3.38
C VAL A 197 -2.31 -17.18 -3.84
N VAL A 198 -1.83 -18.18 -4.59
CA VAL A 198 -0.44 -18.23 -5.08
C VAL A 198 -0.16 -17.03 -5.99
N THR A 199 -1.03 -16.75 -6.97
CA THR A 199 -0.84 -15.62 -7.88
C THR A 199 -0.80 -14.28 -7.12
N SER A 200 -1.72 -14.08 -6.18
CA SER A 200 -1.77 -12.86 -5.36
C SER A 200 -0.55 -12.75 -4.45
N ALA A 201 -0.11 -13.85 -3.85
CA ALA A 201 1.10 -13.88 -3.02
C ALA A 201 2.35 -13.54 -3.84
N THR A 202 2.50 -14.12 -5.04
CA THR A 202 3.61 -13.83 -5.97
C THR A 202 3.61 -12.36 -6.38
N LEU A 203 2.46 -11.82 -6.81
CA LEU A 203 2.35 -10.41 -7.20
C LEU A 203 2.65 -9.46 -6.03
N THR A 204 2.19 -9.79 -4.82
CA THR A 204 2.46 -8.98 -3.62
C THR A 204 3.95 -9.03 -3.25
N THR A 205 4.58 -10.21 -3.37
CA THR A 205 6.01 -10.40 -3.13
C THR A 205 6.86 -9.60 -4.14
N LEU A 206 6.52 -9.68 -5.43
CA LEU A 206 7.15 -8.87 -6.47
C LEU A 206 6.93 -7.37 -6.23
N GLY A 207 5.74 -7.00 -5.74
CA GLY A 207 5.43 -5.64 -5.32
C GLY A 207 6.34 -5.12 -4.21
N TRP A 208 6.65 -5.95 -3.21
CA TRP A 208 7.61 -5.63 -2.14
C TRP A 208 9.02 -5.42 -2.67
N VAL A 209 9.51 -6.33 -3.53
CA VAL A 209 10.84 -6.23 -4.14
C VAL A 209 10.93 -4.97 -5.01
N THR A 210 9.88 -4.67 -5.76
CA THR A 210 9.82 -3.48 -6.62
C THR A 210 9.74 -2.19 -5.81
N TYR A 211 9.08 -2.18 -4.66
CA TYR A 211 9.17 -1.05 -3.73
C TYR A 211 10.56 -0.91 -3.12
N GLY A 212 11.23 -2.03 -2.82
CA GLY A 212 12.63 -2.05 -2.43
C GLY A 212 13.53 -1.41 -3.49
N ALA A 213 13.30 -1.73 -4.77
CA ALA A 213 13.95 -1.09 -5.91
C ALA A 213 13.66 0.41 -5.99
N ALA A 214 12.41 0.82 -5.83
CA ALA A 214 12.05 2.24 -5.79
C ALA A 214 12.82 2.97 -4.68
N PHE A 215 12.86 2.40 -3.49
CA PHE A 215 13.55 3.00 -2.33
C PHE A 215 15.07 3.03 -2.52
N TRP A 216 15.65 1.97 -3.09
CA TRP A 216 17.06 1.87 -3.45
C TRP A 216 17.46 2.94 -4.47
N LEU A 217 16.68 3.08 -5.56
CA LEU A 217 16.89 4.10 -6.58
C LEU A 217 16.79 5.52 -6.01
N LEU A 218 15.82 5.74 -5.12
CA LEU A 218 15.64 7.03 -4.46
C LEU A 218 16.85 7.40 -3.60
N ALA A 219 17.40 6.45 -2.83
CA ALA A 219 18.57 6.67 -2.02
C ALA A 219 19.80 7.07 -2.86
N HIS A 220 20.07 6.33 -3.95
CA HIS A 220 21.19 6.61 -4.87
C HIS A 220 21.00 7.90 -5.68
N GLY A 221 19.74 8.31 -5.85
CA GLY A 221 19.36 9.54 -6.50
C GLY A 221 19.44 10.78 -5.60
N LEU A 222 19.64 10.60 -4.29
CA LEU A 222 19.63 11.67 -3.28
C LEU A 222 20.93 11.79 -2.48
N ILE A 223 21.71 10.72 -2.34
CA ILE A 223 22.92 10.67 -1.50
C ILE A 223 24.13 10.31 -2.37
N ALA A 224 25.15 11.17 -2.37
CA ALA A 224 26.43 10.91 -3.04
C ALA A 224 27.18 9.75 -2.36
N ASP A 225 27.84 8.92 -3.18
CA ASP A 225 28.98 8.06 -2.78
C ASP A 225 28.75 7.10 -1.61
N ARG A 226 27.49 6.79 -1.29
CA ARG A 226 27.10 5.80 -0.27
C ARG A 226 26.43 4.61 -0.93
N ALA A 227 27.01 3.43 -0.76
CA ALA A 227 26.41 2.18 -1.23
C ALA A 227 25.34 1.72 -0.24
N LEU A 228 24.06 1.89 -0.59
CA LEU A 228 22.96 1.20 0.09
C LEU A 228 22.75 -0.15 -0.59
N PRO A 229 22.98 -1.30 0.08
CA PRO A 229 22.72 -2.59 -0.53
C PRO A 229 21.23 -2.75 -0.85
N PHE A 230 20.91 -3.34 -2.01
CA PHE A 230 19.52 -3.56 -2.44
C PHE A 230 18.70 -4.38 -1.42
N ALA A 231 19.33 -5.39 -0.82
CA ALA A 231 18.74 -6.22 0.23
C ALA A 231 18.34 -5.38 1.46
N VAL A 232 19.20 -4.46 1.88
CA VAL A 232 18.93 -3.54 3.00
C VAL A 232 17.79 -2.60 2.65
N ALA A 233 17.82 -1.97 1.47
CA ALA A 233 16.74 -1.08 1.01
C ALA A 233 15.37 -1.79 1.00
N THR A 234 15.35 -3.02 0.47
CA THR A 234 14.13 -3.84 0.39
C THR A 234 13.62 -4.24 1.77
N GLY A 235 14.50 -4.73 2.65
CA GLY A 235 14.13 -5.13 4.00
C GLY A 235 13.65 -3.96 4.86
N VAL A 236 14.37 -2.83 4.82
CA VAL A 236 13.99 -1.61 5.53
C VAL A 236 12.64 -1.11 5.05
N PHE A 237 12.41 -1.05 3.72
CA PHE A 237 11.15 -0.59 3.19
C PHE A 237 10.00 -1.49 3.63
N ALA A 238 10.12 -2.82 3.44
CA ALA A 238 9.08 -3.78 3.79
C ALA A 238 8.76 -3.73 5.29
N LEU A 239 9.79 -3.77 6.14
CA LEU A 239 9.62 -3.74 7.59
C LEU A 239 9.00 -2.41 8.07
N GLY A 240 9.52 -1.27 7.61
CA GLY A 240 8.99 0.03 8.02
C GLY A 240 7.57 0.28 7.51
N TYR A 241 7.22 -0.22 6.32
CA TYR A 241 5.85 -0.16 5.82
C TYR A 241 4.90 -1.01 6.68
N ILE A 242 5.27 -2.27 6.98
CA ILE A 242 4.47 -3.16 7.83
C ILE A 242 4.29 -2.54 9.23
N LEU A 243 5.37 -2.10 9.87
CA LEU A 243 5.31 -1.53 11.21
C LEU A 243 4.52 -0.22 11.24
N GLY A 244 4.67 0.65 10.24
CA GLY A 244 3.84 1.84 10.09
C GLY A 244 2.36 1.50 9.88
N TRP A 245 2.07 0.44 9.11
CA TRP A 245 0.71 -0.05 8.92
C TRP A 245 0.13 -0.74 10.17
N LEU A 246 0.94 -1.36 11.02
CA LEU A 246 0.51 -1.96 12.30
C LEU A 246 0.35 -0.93 13.43
N ALA A 247 1.00 0.22 13.33
CA ALA A 247 0.89 1.30 14.32
C ALA A 247 -0.51 1.97 14.26
N LEU A 248 -1.54 1.33 14.82
CA LEU A 248 -2.95 1.72 14.65
C LEU A 248 -3.27 3.15 15.14
N PHE A 249 -2.47 3.65 16.08
CA PHE A 249 -2.57 5.00 16.63
C PHE A 249 -2.02 6.10 15.72
N ALA A 250 -1.21 5.75 14.70
CA ALA A 250 -0.56 6.71 13.81
C ALA A 250 -1.23 6.74 12.42
N PRO A 251 -1.92 7.83 12.04
CA PRO A 251 -2.46 8.01 10.69
C PRO A 251 -1.35 7.90 9.64
N GLY A 252 -1.57 7.12 8.57
CA GLY A 252 -0.55 6.89 7.53
C GLY A 252 0.76 6.23 8.00
N GLY A 253 0.81 5.73 9.25
CA GLY A 253 2.03 5.22 9.89
C GLY A 253 3.08 6.29 10.16
N VAL A 254 2.68 7.57 10.24
CA VAL A 254 3.55 8.71 10.49
C VAL A 254 4.27 8.54 11.82
N GLY A 255 5.57 8.79 11.83
CA GLY A 255 6.46 8.65 12.98
C GLY A 255 7.07 7.25 13.05
N VAL A 256 6.26 6.19 13.11
CA VAL A 256 6.77 4.82 13.28
C VAL A 256 7.60 4.38 12.08
N ARG A 257 7.09 4.58 10.86
CA ARG A 257 7.82 4.21 9.65
C ARG A 257 9.12 5.00 9.51
N GLU A 258 9.05 6.30 9.77
CA GLU A 258 10.21 7.19 9.68
C GLU A 258 11.29 6.82 10.69
N LEU A 259 10.91 6.46 11.92
CA LEU A 259 11.85 5.97 12.95
C LEU A 259 12.52 4.66 12.54
N VAL A 260 11.75 3.72 11.97
CA VAL A 260 12.31 2.45 11.47
C VAL A 260 13.28 2.70 10.32
N PHE A 261 12.91 3.56 9.37
CA PHE A 261 13.77 3.92 8.25
C PHE A 261 15.07 4.59 8.73
N VAL A 262 14.96 5.60 9.60
CA VAL A 262 16.13 6.30 10.13
C VAL A 262 17.03 5.34 10.91
N GLY A 263 16.46 4.57 11.84
CA GLY A 263 17.23 3.64 12.67
C GLY A 263 17.99 2.59 11.87
N LEU A 264 17.36 2.02 10.84
CA LEU A 264 17.96 0.95 10.04
C LEU A 264 18.87 1.45 8.92
N LEU A 265 18.67 2.67 8.42
CA LEU A 265 19.54 3.25 7.38
C LEU A 265 20.74 4.00 7.94
N THR A 266 20.70 4.45 9.20
CA THR A 266 21.80 5.20 9.83
C THR A 266 23.16 4.50 9.69
N PRO A 267 23.29 3.16 9.86
CA PRO A 267 24.56 2.47 9.66
C PRO A 267 25.11 2.58 8.23
N SER A 268 24.25 2.68 7.22
CA SER A 268 24.67 2.74 5.80
C SER A 268 24.82 4.18 5.28
N LEU A 269 23.89 5.06 5.65
CA LEU A 269 23.76 6.41 5.09
C LEU A 269 24.15 7.54 6.05
N GLY A 270 24.45 7.21 7.31
CA GLY A 270 24.49 8.20 8.40
C GLY A 270 23.10 8.71 8.76
N SER A 271 22.97 9.36 9.92
CA SER A 271 21.69 9.88 10.41
C SER A 271 21.07 10.92 9.46
N GLY A 272 21.89 11.78 8.86
CA GLY A 272 21.45 12.78 7.88
C GLY A 272 20.90 12.17 6.60
N GLY A 273 21.66 11.28 5.97
CA GLY A 273 21.22 10.59 4.74
C GLY A 273 19.99 9.71 4.99
N ALA A 274 19.94 9.02 6.14
CA ALA A 274 18.79 8.22 6.53
C ALA A 274 17.50 9.05 6.68
N LEU A 275 17.60 10.24 7.29
CA LEU A 275 16.48 11.17 7.43
C LEU A 275 16.03 11.72 6.06
N VAL A 276 16.96 12.16 5.23
CA VAL A 276 16.69 12.67 3.86
C VAL A 276 15.93 11.64 3.04
N VAL A 277 16.45 10.40 2.95
CA VAL A 277 15.85 9.33 2.15
C VAL A 277 14.49 8.92 2.70
N SER A 278 14.33 8.89 4.03
CA SER A 278 13.06 8.58 4.69
C SER A 278 11.97 9.60 4.33
N LEU A 279 12.27 10.90 4.46
CA LEU A 279 11.35 11.97 4.13
C LEU A 279 11.05 12.02 2.63
N ALA A 280 12.07 11.87 1.78
CA ALA A 280 11.89 11.85 0.34
C ALA A 280 11.01 10.68 -0.12
N SER A 281 11.17 9.50 0.49
CA SER A 281 10.31 8.34 0.19
C SER A 281 8.86 8.60 0.54
N ARG A 282 8.61 9.29 1.66
CA ARG A 282 7.25 9.70 2.03
C ARG A 282 6.66 10.65 0.98
N VAL A 283 7.40 11.69 0.62
CA VAL A 283 6.95 12.67 -0.39
C VAL A 283 6.66 11.98 -1.71
N LEU A 284 7.57 11.13 -2.19
CA LEU A 284 7.38 10.37 -3.43
C LEU A 284 6.13 9.51 -3.35
N LEU A 285 6.00 8.65 -2.33
CA LEU A 285 4.85 7.74 -2.23
C LEU A 285 3.53 8.52 -2.13
N THR A 286 3.45 9.54 -1.30
CA THR A 286 2.22 10.33 -1.17
C THR A 286 1.89 11.06 -2.48
N ALA A 287 2.88 11.58 -3.21
CA ALA A 287 2.67 12.15 -4.54
C ALA A 287 2.17 11.11 -5.55
N MET A 288 2.72 9.89 -5.52
CA MET A 288 2.29 8.79 -6.38
C MET A 288 0.87 8.30 -6.03
N GLU A 289 0.50 8.22 -4.74
CA GLU A 289 -0.86 7.88 -4.30
C GLU A 289 -1.87 8.93 -4.78
N ALA A 290 -1.54 10.22 -4.61
CA ALA A 290 -2.39 11.31 -5.07
C ALA A 290 -2.54 11.29 -6.59
N THR A 291 -1.45 11.06 -7.32
CA THR A 291 -1.46 10.94 -8.78
C THR A 291 -2.28 9.74 -9.24
N ALA A 292 -2.13 8.58 -8.61
CA ALA A 292 -2.91 7.38 -8.92
C ALA A 292 -4.41 7.60 -8.66
N ALA A 293 -4.77 8.24 -7.55
CA ALA A 293 -6.15 8.61 -7.28
C ALA A 293 -6.69 9.54 -8.38
N LEU A 294 -5.97 10.61 -8.71
CA LEU A 294 -6.33 11.57 -9.76
C LEU A 294 -6.52 10.92 -11.13
N VAL A 295 -5.58 10.10 -11.57
CA VAL A 295 -5.59 9.42 -12.88
C VAL A 295 -6.74 8.40 -12.97
N THR A 296 -7.15 7.80 -11.86
CA THR A 296 -8.23 6.81 -11.83
C THR A 296 -9.63 7.41 -11.62
N LEU A 297 -9.73 8.71 -11.30
CA LEU A 297 -11.01 9.42 -11.16
C LEU A 297 -11.92 9.40 -12.41
N PRO A 298 -11.39 9.45 -13.65
CA PRO A 298 -12.21 9.39 -14.86
C PRO A 298 -12.72 7.99 -15.22
N LEU A 299 -12.12 6.92 -14.66
CA LEU A 299 -12.41 5.52 -14.99
C LEU A 299 -13.74 5.01 -14.40
N ARG A 300 -14.81 5.80 -14.54
CA ARG A 300 -16.14 5.49 -14.00
C ARG A 300 -16.67 4.17 -14.56
N HIS A 301 -17.35 3.44 -13.69
CA HIS A 301 -17.99 2.18 -14.04
C HIS A 301 -19.07 2.41 -15.10
N ARG A 302 -18.98 1.71 -16.24
CA ARG A 302 -20.14 1.50 -17.09
C ARG A 302 -20.87 0.29 -16.51
N PRO A 303 -22.13 0.42 -16.06
CA PRO A 303 -22.92 -0.74 -15.68
C PRO A 303 -22.87 -1.75 -16.82
N GLN A 304 -22.58 -3.02 -16.55
CA GLN A 304 -22.94 -4.07 -17.50
C GLN A 304 -24.46 -4.00 -17.63
N GLU A 305 -24.94 -3.46 -18.76
CA GLU A 305 -26.31 -3.73 -19.19
C GLU A 305 -26.46 -5.25 -19.18
N SER A 306 -27.31 -5.73 -18.29
CA SER A 306 -27.78 -7.10 -18.36
C SER A 306 -28.38 -7.27 -19.75
N THR A 307 -27.71 -8.03 -20.60
CA THR A 307 -28.32 -8.71 -21.75
C THR A 307 -29.31 -9.73 -21.20
N SER A 308 -30.40 -9.23 -20.62
CA SER A 308 -31.67 -9.92 -20.51
C SER A 308 -32.54 -9.35 -21.62
N GLU A 309 -33.10 -10.24 -22.42
CA GLU A 309 -34.06 -10.00 -23.49
C GLU A 309 -33.47 -9.57 -24.84
N ARG A 310 -33.25 -10.57 -25.70
CA ARG A 310 -34.03 -10.70 -26.93
C ARG A 310 -34.11 -12.18 -27.31
N SER A 311 -35.35 -12.68 -27.19
CA SER A 311 -36.00 -13.78 -27.93
C SER A 311 -35.23 -15.08 -28.15
#